data_AF-A0A8J4TRB7-F1
#
_entry.id   AF-A0A8J4TRB7-F1
#
_cell.length_a   1.000
_cell.length_b   1.000
_cell.length_c   1.000
_cell.angle_alpha   90.00
_cell.angle_beta   90.00
_cell.angle_gamma   90.00
#
_symmetry.space_group_name_H-M   'P 1'
#
loop_
_entity.id
_entity.type
_entity.pdbx_description
1 polymer ?
#
loop_
_entity_poly.entity_id
_entity_poly.type
_entity_poly.pdbx_seq_one_letter_code
_entity_poly.pdbx_strand_id
1 'polypeptide(L)'
;MQPNVDKAFEGMRALETGAIANPSEKRMVGHYWLRNTALAPTPEIRTEIEQTIKRIRTFAADIHSGKIAAENGKPFKHVLLIGIGGSALGPQFVSDALGSRRDPMDIFFLITQIQTASTASSRR
;
A
#
# COMPACT_ATOMS: atom_id res chain seq x y z
N MET A 1 -15.59 -31.79 10.35
CA MET A 1 -15.48 -30.47 9.69
C MET A 1 -15.55 -29.33 10.70
N GLN A 2 -16.53 -29.33 11.62
CA GLN A 2 -16.71 -28.29 12.64
C GLN A 2 -15.44 -27.90 13.43
N PRO A 3 -14.62 -28.83 13.95
CA PRO A 3 -13.45 -28.45 14.75
C PRO A 3 -12.39 -27.65 13.98
N ASN A 4 -12.25 -27.90 12.67
CA ASN A 4 -11.29 -27.17 11.84
C ASN A 4 -11.78 -25.76 11.52
N VAL A 5 -13.09 -25.59 11.39
CA VAL A 5 -13.73 -24.29 11.16
C VAL A 5 -13.62 -23.43 12.41
N ASP A 6 -13.90 -23.99 13.58
CA ASP A 6 -13.77 -23.29 14.86
C ASP A 6 -12.34 -22.79 15.09
N LYS A 7 -11.36 -23.67 14.83
CA LYS A 7 -9.93 -23.33 14.90
C LYS A 7 -9.54 -22.20 13.92
N ALA A 8 -10.10 -22.20 12.71
CA ALA A 8 -9.84 -21.13 11.74
C ALA A 8 -10.39 -19.78 12.24
N PHE A 9 -11.59 -19.76 12.82
CA PHE A 9 -12.17 -18.54 13.39
C PHE A 9 -11.41 -18.04 14.62
N GLU A 10 -10.93 -18.93 15.48
CA GLU A 10 -10.05 -18.55 16.59
C GLU A 10 -8.74 -17.94 16.08
N GLY A 11 -8.13 -18.54 15.06
CA GLY A 11 -6.93 -18.00 14.42
C GLY A 11 -7.16 -16.60 13.82
N MET A 12 -8.29 -16.40 13.13
CA MET A 12 -8.68 -15.09 12.59
C MET A 12 -8.86 -14.04 13.69
N ARG A 13 -9.54 -14.37 14.79
CA ARG A 13 -9.69 -13.45 15.92
C ARG A 13 -8.34 -13.08 16.53
N ALA A 14 -7.46 -14.06 16.75
CA ALA A 14 -6.12 -13.82 17.28
C ALA A 14 -5.30 -12.91 16.37
N LEU A 15 -5.34 -13.13 15.06
CA LEU A 15 -4.72 -12.28 14.04
C LEU A 15 -5.24 -10.84 14.13
N GLU A 16 -6.56 -10.67 14.11
CA GLU A 16 -7.22 -9.36 14.13
C GLU A 16 -6.89 -8.57 15.40
N THR A 17 -6.79 -9.24 16.56
CA THR A 17 -6.43 -8.61 17.84
C THR A 17 -4.93 -8.44 18.05
N GLY A 18 -4.09 -8.64 17.02
CA GLY A 18 -2.67 -8.32 17.07
C GLY A 18 -1.77 -9.39 17.68
N ALA A 19 -2.15 -10.67 17.62
CA ALA A 19 -1.21 -11.74 17.95
C ALA A 19 0.00 -11.74 17.01
N ILE A 20 1.15 -12.20 17.52
CA ILE A 20 2.32 -12.44 16.68
C ILE A 20 2.03 -13.62 15.76
N ALA A 21 1.73 -13.29 14.50
CA ALA A 21 1.36 -14.25 13.47
C ALA A 21 2.50 -14.58 12.51
N ASN A 22 3.55 -13.77 12.49
CA ASN A 22 4.80 -14.06 11.82
C ASN A 22 5.89 -14.30 12.89
N PRO A 23 6.09 -15.55 13.34
CA PRO A 23 7.00 -15.85 14.45
C PRO A 23 8.47 -15.68 14.10
N SER A 24 8.85 -15.93 12.84
CA SER A 24 10.24 -15.78 12.39
C SER A 24 10.69 -14.31 12.42
N GLU A 25 9.81 -13.38 12.06
CA GLU A 25 10.07 -11.94 12.12
C GLU A 25 9.59 -11.29 13.44
N LYS A 26 8.91 -12.05 14.30
CA LYS A 26 8.26 -11.55 15.54
C LYS A 26 7.32 -10.36 15.28
N ARG A 27 6.50 -10.47 14.24
CA ARG A 27 5.61 -9.39 13.78
C ARG A 27 4.13 -9.78 13.84
N MET A 28 3.31 -8.76 14.10
CA MET A 28 1.86 -8.80 13.87
C MET A 28 1.56 -8.71 12.37
N VAL A 29 0.36 -9.14 11.96
CA VAL A 29 -0.15 -9.01 10.58
C VAL A 29 -1.43 -8.18 10.60
N GLY A 30 -1.33 -6.92 10.14
CA GLY A 30 -2.33 -5.89 10.42
C GLY A 30 -3.02 -5.25 9.22
N HIS A 31 -2.93 -5.82 8.01
CA HIS A 31 -3.51 -5.18 6.81
C HIS A 31 -5.02 -4.97 6.88
N TYR A 32 -5.74 -5.74 7.70
CA TYR A 32 -7.17 -5.55 7.98
C TYR A 32 -7.47 -4.24 8.70
N TRP A 33 -6.58 -3.79 9.60
CA TRP A 33 -6.73 -2.54 10.34
C TRP A 33 -6.72 -1.32 9.41
N LEU A 34 -6.02 -1.41 8.28
CA LEU A 34 -6.00 -0.37 7.24
C LEU A 34 -7.35 -0.20 6.55
N ARG A 35 -8.24 -1.21 6.62
CA ARG A 35 -9.60 -1.18 6.05
C ARG A 35 -10.67 -0.94 7.11
N ASN A 36 -10.40 -1.34 8.37
CA ASN A 36 -11.26 -1.07 9.52
C ASN A 36 -10.38 -0.76 10.75
N THR A 37 -10.18 0.52 11.03
CA THR A 37 -9.26 0.99 12.10
C THR A 37 -9.76 0.66 13.51
N ALA A 38 -11.04 0.36 13.68
CA ALA A 38 -11.60 -0.05 14.96
C ALA A 38 -11.07 -1.41 15.44
N LEU A 39 -10.52 -2.23 14.54
CA LEU A 39 -9.89 -3.52 14.86
C LEU A 39 -8.43 -3.40 15.30
N ALA A 40 -7.82 -2.20 15.21
CA ALA A 40 -6.41 -2.06 15.57
C ALA A 40 -6.21 -2.41 17.07
N PRO A 41 -5.14 -3.15 17.40
CA PRO A 41 -4.96 -3.72 18.73
C PRO A 41 -4.63 -2.66 19.79
N THR A 42 -4.18 -1.48 19.38
CA THR A 42 -3.88 -0.37 20.29
C THR A 42 -4.41 0.97 19.75
N PRO A 43 -4.76 1.92 20.64
CA PRO A 43 -5.17 3.27 20.24
C PRO A 43 -4.11 4.01 19.41
N GLU A 44 -2.83 3.75 19.66
CA GLU A 44 -1.71 4.39 18.95
C GLU A 44 -1.69 3.95 17.48
N ILE A 45 -1.77 2.64 17.22
CA ILE A 45 -1.83 2.09 15.85
C ILE A 45 -3.07 2.61 15.13
N ARG A 46 -4.23 2.61 15.81
CA ARG A 46 -5.46 3.17 15.26
C ARG A 46 -5.27 4.63 14.84
N THR A 47 -4.72 5.44 15.74
CA THR A 47 -4.50 6.87 15.52
C THR A 47 -3.53 7.10 14.36
N GLU A 48 -2.45 6.33 14.27
CA GLU A 48 -1.47 6.43 13.19
C GLU A 48 -2.11 6.13 11.83
N ILE A 49 -2.94 5.09 11.73
CA ILE A 49 -3.65 4.73 10.49
C ILE A 49 -4.63 5.85 10.11
N GLU A 50 -5.47 6.30 11.04
CA GLU A 50 -6.47 7.34 10.79
C GLU A 50 -5.83 8.66 10.36
N GLN A 51 -4.77 9.08 11.04
CA GLN A 51 -4.01 10.28 10.69
C GLN A 51 -3.32 10.13 9.33
N THR A 52 -2.75 8.97 9.02
CA THR A 52 -2.10 8.72 7.73
C THR A 52 -3.10 8.77 6.58
N ILE A 53 -4.26 8.13 6.71
CA ILE A 53 -5.34 8.20 5.72
C ILE A 53 -5.78 9.66 5.52
N LYS A 54 -5.95 10.42 6.61
CA LYS A 54 -6.31 11.85 6.54
C LYS A 54 -5.24 12.65 5.77
N ARG A 55 -3.96 12.48 6.10
CA ARG A 55 -2.84 13.15 5.41
C ARG A 55 -2.82 12.84 3.92
N ILE A 56 -2.97 11.57 3.53
CA ILE A 56 -3.00 11.15 2.12
C ILE A 56 -4.15 11.82 1.38
N ARG A 57 -5.37 11.82 1.96
CA ARG A 57 -6.55 12.45 1.35
C ARG A 57 -6.37 13.96 1.19
N THR A 58 -5.85 14.63 2.22
CA THR A 58 -5.59 16.07 2.17
C THR A 58 -4.53 16.39 1.11
N PHE A 59 -3.43 15.63 1.07
CA PHE A 59 -2.40 15.82 0.05
C PHE A 59 -2.94 15.63 -1.37
N ALA A 60 -3.69 14.56 -1.62
CA ALA A 60 -4.30 14.32 -2.93
C ALA A 60 -5.28 15.44 -3.33
N ALA A 61 -6.10 15.92 -2.40
CA ALA A 61 -7.01 17.04 -2.65
C ALA A 61 -6.26 18.36 -2.93
N ASP A 62 -5.18 18.62 -2.20
CA ASP A 62 -4.34 19.80 -2.40
C ASP A 62 -3.63 19.77 -3.76
N ILE A 63 -3.21 18.59 -4.24
CA ILE A 63 -2.67 18.38 -5.60
C ILE A 63 -3.77 18.62 -6.65
N HIS A 64 -4.94 18.00 -6.52
CA HIS A 64 -6.02 18.12 -7.51
C HIS A 64 -6.62 19.53 -7.59
N SER A 65 -6.63 20.26 -6.47
CA SER A 65 -7.11 21.66 -6.43
C SER A 65 -6.07 22.66 -6.96
N GLY A 66 -4.82 22.24 -7.16
CA GLY A 66 -3.71 23.13 -7.51
C GLY A 66 -3.19 23.97 -6.36
N LYS A 67 -3.62 23.72 -5.11
CA LYS A 67 -3.03 24.33 -3.92
C LYS A 67 -1.56 23.92 -3.77
N ILE A 68 -1.26 22.64 -4.04
CA ILE A 68 0.11 22.18 -4.29
C ILE A 68 0.26 22.08 -5.81
N ALA A 69 1.09 22.95 -6.38
CA ALA A 69 1.34 23.03 -7.81
C ALA A 69 2.81 22.78 -8.13
N ALA A 70 3.11 22.59 -9.42
CA ALA A 70 4.49 22.56 -9.88
C ALA A 70 5.17 23.93 -9.67
N GLU A 71 6.51 23.97 -9.75
CA GLU A 71 7.30 25.19 -9.57
C GLU A 71 6.87 26.34 -10.49
N ASN A 72 6.38 26.02 -11.68
CA ASN A 72 5.84 26.98 -12.64
C ASN A 72 4.37 27.38 -12.39
N GLY A 73 3.79 26.99 -11.26
CA GLY A 73 2.42 27.29 -10.85
C GLY A 73 1.35 26.46 -11.56
N LYS A 74 1.71 25.52 -12.45
CA LYS A 74 0.73 24.70 -13.18
C LYS A 74 0.30 23.48 -12.35
N PRO A 75 -0.95 23.01 -12.50
CA PRO A 75 -1.39 21.75 -11.91
C PRO A 75 -0.57 20.57 -12.44
N PHE A 76 -0.37 19.57 -11.58
CA PHE A 76 0.21 18.30 -12.01
C PHE A 76 -0.77 17.56 -12.94
N LYS A 77 -0.24 16.95 -14.00
CA LYS A 77 -1.03 16.15 -14.95
C LYS A 77 -0.72 14.65 -14.89
N HIS A 78 0.46 14.31 -14.40
CA HIS A 78 0.98 12.95 -14.44
C HIS A 78 1.57 12.57 -13.08
N VAL A 79 1.32 11.34 -12.67
CA VAL A 79 1.96 10.70 -11.51
C VAL A 79 2.87 9.59 -12.05
N LEU A 80 4.14 9.57 -11.62
CA LEU A 80 5.03 8.44 -11.85
C LEU A 80 5.20 7.65 -10.55
N LEU A 81 4.64 6.45 -10.49
CA LEU A 81 4.82 5.53 -9.38
C LEU A 81 6.04 4.65 -9.64
N ILE A 82 7.03 4.76 -8.76
CA ILE A 82 8.27 3.98 -8.83
C ILE A 82 8.28 2.97 -7.67
N GLY A 83 8.36 1.68 -7.98
CA GLY A 83 8.36 0.65 -6.95
C GLY A 83 8.68 -0.75 -7.47
N ILE A 84 8.93 -1.68 -6.55
CA ILE A 84 9.17 -3.10 -6.84
C ILE A 84 8.17 -3.96 -6.07
N GLY A 85 7.78 -5.11 -6.66
CA GLY A 85 6.90 -6.08 -6.01
C GLY A 85 5.59 -5.47 -5.54
N GLY A 86 5.17 -5.76 -4.31
CA GLY A 86 3.90 -5.30 -3.74
C GLY A 86 3.71 -3.78 -3.74
N SER A 87 4.81 -3.01 -3.69
CA SER A 87 4.77 -1.54 -3.69
C SER A 87 4.33 -0.94 -5.03
N ALA A 88 4.40 -1.70 -6.13
CA ALA A 88 3.95 -1.26 -7.45
C ALA A 88 2.79 -2.10 -8.00
N LEU A 89 2.81 -3.43 -7.79
CA LEU A 89 1.81 -4.35 -8.35
C LEU A 89 0.40 -4.09 -7.80
N GLY A 90 0.26 -3.79 -6.52
CA GLY A 90 -1.04 -3.47 -5.91
C GLY A 90 -1.66 -2.19 -6.50
N PRO A 91 -0.94 -1.05 -6.46
CA PRO A 91 -1.39 0.18 -7.11
C PRO A 91 -1.69 0.03 -8.60
N GLN A 92 -0.85 -0.70 -9.34
CA GLN A 92 -1.08 -0.96 -10.77
C GLN A 92 -2.38 -1.73 -11.00
N PHE A 93 -2.59 -2.82 -10.26
CA PHE A 93 -3.82 -3.62 -10.37
C PHE A 93 -5.07 -2.77 -10.10
N VAL A 94 -5.06 -1.92 -9.07
CA VAL A 94 -6.20 -1.04 -8.75
C VAL A 94 -6.41 0.01 -9.84
N SER A 95 -5.33 0.60 -10.36
CA SER A 95 -5.38 1.58 -11.45
C SER A 95 -5.95 0.96 -12.73
N ASP A 96 -5.54 -0.26 -13.08
CA ASP A 96 -6.02 -0.95 -14.28
C ASP A 96 -7.49 -1.37 -14.14
N ALA A 97 -7.91 -1.78 -12.94
CA ALA A 97 -9.26 -2.27 -12.68
C ALA A 97 -10.31 -1.14 -12.52
N LEU A 98 -9.93 -0.02 -11.89
CA LEU A 98 -10.85 1.06 -11.51
C LEU A 98 -10.59 2.38 -12.23
N GLY A 99 -9.44 2.54 -12.87
CA GLY A 99 -9.04 3.78 -13.52
C GLY A 99 -9.90 4.09 -14.75
N SER A 100 -9.99 5.37 -15.08
CA SER A 100 -10.80 5.84 -16.20
C SER A 100 -10.21 7.08 -16.87
N ARG A 101 -10.63 7.35 -18.11
CA ARG A 101 -10.23 8.58 -18.83
C ARG A 101 -10.76 9.88 -18.20
N ARG A 102 -11.60 9.78 -17.15
CA ARG A 102 -12.14 10.93 -16.40
C ARG A 102 -11.34 11.22 -15.14
N ASP A 103 -10.32 10.43 -14.85
CA ASP A 103 -9.49 10.63 -13.68
C ASP A 103 -8.70 11.93 -13.82
N PRO A 104 -8.43 12.65 -12.70
CA PRO A 104 -7.84 13.99 -12.76
C PRO A 104 -6.39 14.01 -13.26
N MET A 105 -5.70 12.86 -13.26
CA MET A 105 -4.29 12.73 -13.62
C MET A 105 -4.03 11.36 -14.26
N ASP A 106 -3.07 11.31 -15.18
CA ASP A 106 -2.55 10.04 -15.71
C ASP A 106 -1.56 9.42 -14.74
N ILE A 107 -1.58 8.10 -14.60
CA ILE A 107 -0.63 7.36 -13.75
C ILE A 107 0.27 6.49 -14.62
N PHE A 108 1.58 6.63 -14.42
CA PHE A 108 2.61 5.82 -15.04
C PHE A 108 3.32 4.98 -13.99
N PHE A 109 3.71 3.76 -14.36
CA PHE A 109 4.38 2.83 -13.45
C PHE A 109 5.79 2.52 -13.97
N LEU A 110 6.79 2.76 -13.12
CA LEU A 110 8.16 2.31 -13.32
C LEU A 110 8.46 1.19 -12.32
N ILE A 111 8.33 -0.06 -12.80
CA ILE A 111 8.58 -1.23 -11.97
C ILE A 111 10.05 -1.62 -12.10
N THR A 112 10.83 -1.37 -11.05
CA THR A 112 12.25 -1.69 -11.06
C THR A 112 12.45 -3.16 -10.70
N GLN A 113 13.03 -3.94 -11.61
CA GLN A 113 13.72 -5.17 -11.24
C GLN A 113 15.18 -4.77 -11.03
N ILE A 114 15.72 -5.00 -9.84
CA ILE A 114 17.18 -4.93 -9.66
C ILE A 114 17.74 -6.15 -10.38
N GLN A 115 17.93 -6.06 -11.70
CA GLN A 115 18.84 -6.97 -12.38
C GLN A 115 20.24 -6.56 -11.95
N THR A 116 20.81 -7.25 -10.97
CA THR A 116 22.27 -7.25 -10.81
C THR A 116 22.82 -7.82 -12.11
N ALA A 117 23.42 -6.97 -12.94
CA ALA A 117 24.22 -7.40 -14.07
C ALA A 117 25.32 -8.30 -13.51
N SER A 118 25.12 -9.62 -13.55
CA SER A 118 26.24 -10.54 -13.39
C SER A 118 27.12 -10.29 -14.61
N THR A 119 28.27 -9.66 -14.40
CA THR A 119 29.34 -9.59 -15.37
C THR A 119 29.64 -11.02 -15.82
N ALA A 120 29.14 -11.40 -16.99
CA ALA A 120 29.60 -12.58 -17.70
C ALA A 120 31.05 -12.31 -18.10
N SER A 121 31.98 -12.72 -17.23
CA SER A 121 33.38 -12.84 -17.56
C SER A 121 33.46 -13.85 -18.70
N SER A 122 33.67 -13.36 -19.92
CA SER A 122 34.13 -14.19 -21.02
C SER A 122 35.49 -14.75 -20.62
N ARG A 123 35.55 -16.03 -20.27
CA ARG A 123 36.80 -16.78 -20.36
C ARG A 123 36.79 -17.50 -21.70
N ARG A 124 37.90 -17.25 -22.41
CA ARG A 124 38.31 -17.92 -23.64
C ARG A 124 38.45 -19.42 -23.43
#